data_AF-A0A091GMB3-F1
#
_entry.id   AF-A0A091GMB3-F1
#
_cell.length_a   1.000
_cell.length_b   1.000
_cell.length_c   1.000
_cell.angle_alpha   90.00
_cell.angle_beta   90.00
_cell.angle_gamma   90.00
#
_symmetry.space_group_name_H-M   'P 1'
#
loop_
_entity.id
_entity.type
_entity.pdbx_description
1 polymer ?
#
loop_
_entity_poly.entity_id
_entity_poly.type
_entity_poly.pdbx_seq_one_letter_code
_entity_poly.pdbx_strand_id
1 'polypeptide(L)'
;QIQHPTASLIAKVATAQDDITGDGTTSNVLIIGELLKQADLYVSEGLHPRIVAEGFEIAKEKALEVLEQVKVTKEMDRETLVDVARTSLRTKVHSELADILTEAVVDSVLTVRKPDEPIDLHMIEIMEMKHKSETDTTHRARTDPFSTLPAVLSFAQGHASGSGVQSRRWLPAQGHGPLGAKLLVFCLRLTLACGGAAMNSVEDLTPDCLGHAGLVYEYTLGEEKYTFIEKCDNPRSVTLLIRGPNKHTLTQIKDAVRDGLRAVKNAIEDGCVVPGAGALEVAVANALVKHKPNVKGRAQLGVQAFADALLIIPKVLAQNSGYDPQETLVKVQTEHAESGQLTGVDLNTGEPMVAAAAGIWDNYNVKKQLLHSCTVIASNILLVDEIMRAGMSSLKG
;
A
#
# COMPACT_ATOMS: atom_id res chain seq x y z
N GLN A 1 4.74 -23.60 -0.81
CA GLN A 1 4.48 -23.52 -2.27
C GLN A 1 3.05 -23.96 -2.51
N ILE A 2 2.25 -23.17 -3.23
CA ILE A 2 0.83 -23.47 -3.47
C ILE A 2 0.74 -24.65 -4.45
N GLN A 3 -0.01 -25.70 -4.08
CA GLN A 3 -0.12 -26.91 -4.91
C GLN A 3 -1.28 -26.86 -5.92
N HIS A 4 -2.36 -26.14 -5.60
CA HIS A 4 -3.56 -26.07 -6.43
C HIS A 4 -3.39 -25.04 -7.56
N PRO A 5 -3.59 -25.41 -8.85
CA PRO A 5 -3.40 -24.50 -9.99
C PRO A 5 -4.24 -23.23 -9.90
N THR A 6 -5.53 -23.35 -9.54
CA THR A 6 -6.43 -22.19 -9.36
C THR A 6 -5.95 -21.26 -8.25
N ALA A 7 -5.53 -21.80 -7.10
CA ALA A 7 -4.98 -21.00 -6.02
C ALA A 7 -3.66 -20.32 -6.45
N SER A 8 -2.87 -20.95 -7.32
CA SER A 8 -1.68 -20.32 -7.89
C SER A 8 -2.04 -19.17 -8.86
N LEU A 9 -3.13 -19.27 -9.62
CA LEU A 9 -3.62 -18.16 -10.45
C LEU A 9 -4.09 -16.99 -9.57
N ILE A 10 -4.88 -17.27 -8.53
CA ILE A 10 -5.35 -16.25 -7.59
C ILE A 10 -4.17 -15.57 -6.88
N ALA A 11 -3.14 -16.33 -6.47
CA ALA A 11 -1.95 -15.76 -5.85
C ALA A 11 -1.19 -14.81 -6.79
N LYS A 12 -1.08 -15.14 -8.09
CA LYS A 12 -0.46 -14.25 -9.08
C LYS A 12 -1.22 -12.93 -9.22
N VAL A 13 -2.53 -12.94 -9.05
CA VAL A 13 -3.37 -11.74 -9.13
C VAL A 13 -3.15 -10.85 -7.91
N ALA A 14 -3.06 -11.44 -6.72
CA ALA A 14 -2.67 -10.71 -5.53
C ALA A 14 -1.29 -10.06 -5.67
N THR A 15 -0.31 -10.75 -6.26
CA THR A 15 1.02 -10.18 -6.56
C THR A 15 0.93 -9.05 -7.57
N ALA A 16 0.18 -9.22 -8.67
CA ALA A 16 0.00 -8.16 -9.66
C ALA A 16 -0.71 -6.91 -9.09
N GLN A 17 -1.66 -7.10 -8.17
CA GLN A 17 -2.31 -6.01 -7.43
C GLN A 17 -1.30 -5.26 -6.54
N ASP A 18 -0.44 -6.00 -5.85
CA ASP A 18 0.61 -5.45 -4.99
C ASP A 18 1.63 -4.63 -5.79
N ASP A 19 2.03 -5.12 -6.96
CA ASP A 19 3.00 -4.46 -7.83
C ASP A 19 2.47 -3.12 -8.38
N ILE A 20 1.17 -3.04 -8.68
CA ILE A 20 0.55 -1.85 -9.28
C ILE A 20 0.11 -0.84 -8.22
N THR A 21 -0.55 -1.31 -7.16
CA THR A 21 -1.27 -0.43 -6.23
C THR A 21 -0.73 -0.49 -4.80
N GLY A 22 -0.09 -1.60 -4.40
CA GLY A 22 0.44 -1.83 -3.06
C GLY A 22 -0.60 -2.06 -1.95
N ASP A 23 -1.89 -1.94 -2.24
CA ASP A 23 -2.95 -2.18 -1.27
C ASP A 23 -4.14 -2.93 -1.90
N GLY A 24 -5.03 -3.44 -1.06
CA GLY A 24 -6.24 -4.16 -1.50
C GLY A 24 -5.98 -5.57 -2.03
N THR A 25 -4.79 -6.14 -1.80
CA THR A 25 -4.43 -7.51 -2.21
C THR A 25 -5.35 -8.55 -1.59
N THR A 26 -5.67 -8.41 -0.29
CA THR A 26 -6.62 -9.27 0.42
C THR A 26 -8.05 -9.12 -0.13
N SER A 27 -8.50 -7.88 -0.34
CA SER A 27 -9.82 -7.58 -0.88
C SER A 27 -10.02 -8.18 -2.27
N ASN A 28 -8.98 -8.16 -3.11
CA ASN A 28 -8.99 -8.75 -4.45
C ASN A 28 -9.26 -10.27 -4.38
N VAL A 29 -8.56 -10.99 -3.50
CA VAL A 29 -8.75 -12.43 -3.30
C VAL A 29 -10.16 -12.75 -2.78
N LEU A 30 -10.67 -11.96 -1.83
CA LEU A 30 -12.01 -12.14 -1.27
C LEU A 30 -13.11 -11.97 -2.33
N ILE A 31 -13.00 -10.92 -3.16
CA ILE A 31 -13.98 -10.64 -4.20
C ILE A 31 -13.95 -11.71 -5.29
N ILE A 32 -12.78 -12.19 -5.72
CA ILE A 32 -12.69 -13.30 -6.68
C ILE A 32 -13.36 -14.56 -6.10
N GLY A 33 -13.08 -14.88 -4.83
CA GLY A 33 -13.69 -16.02 -4.15
C GLY A 33 -15.21 -15.92 -4.09
N GLU A 34 -15.75 -14.76 -3.71
CA GLU A 34 -17.20 -14.58 -3.63
C GLU A 34 -17.85 -14.51 -5.02
N LEU A 35 -17.21 -13.89 -6.02
CA LEU A 35 -17.70 -13.89 -7.41
C LEU A 35 -17.87 -15.30 -7.96
N LEU A 36 -16.87 -16.17 -7.75
CA LEU A 36 -16.93 -17.56 -8.18
C LEU A 36 -18.01 -18.34 -7.42
N LYS A 37 -18.16 -18.08 -6.12
CA LYS A 37 -19.22 -18.69 -5.31
C LYS A 37 -20.62 -18.26 -5.77
N GLN A 38 -20.82 -17.00 -6.11
CA GLN A 38 -22.10 -16.51 -6.66
C GLN A 38 -22.35 -17.06 -8.07
N ALA A 39 -21.30 -17.22 -8.87
CA ALA A 39 -21.40 -17.84 -10.19
C ALA A 39 -21.79 -19.33 -10.10
N ASP A 40 -21.21 -20.08 -9.16
CA ASP A 40 -21.48 -21.50 -8.96
C ASP A 40 -22.96 -21.77 -8.65
N LEU A 41 -23.62 -20.89 -7.89
CA LEU A 41 -25.06 -20.96 -7.64
C LEU A 41 -25.85 -21.01 -8.95
N TYR A 42 -25.58 -20.08 -9.87
CA TYR A 42 -26.30 -20.03 -11.15
C TYR A 42 -25.87 -21.13 -12.13
N VAL A 43 -24.60 -21.54 -12.12
CA VAL A 43 -24.13 -22.65 -12.94
C VAL A 43 -24.78 -23.96 -12.51
N SER A 44 -24.94 -24.18 -11.20
CA SER A 44 -25.64 -25.35 -10.65
C SER A 44 -27.12 -25.40 -11.02
N GLU A 45 -27.76 -24.24 -11.24
CA GLU A 45 -29.12 -24.11 -11.77
C GLU A 45 -29.23 -24.35 -13.29
N GLY A 46 -28.10 -24.62 -13.96
CA GLY A 46 -28.04 -24.91 -15.40
C GLY A 46 -27.75 -23.70 -16.28
N LEU A 47 -27.30 -22.57 -15.72
CA LEU A 47 -26.85 -21.43 -16.51
C LEU A 47 -25.46 -21.69 -17.09
N HIS A 48 -25.30 -21.48 -18.40
CA HIS A 48 -24.01 -21.67 -19.05
C HIS A 48 -22.97 -20.65 -18.51
N PRO A 49 -21.75 -21.07 -18.09
CA PRO A 49 -20.74 -20.19 -17.47
C PRO A 49 -20.42 -18.93 -18.28
N ARG A 50 -20.39 -19.04 -19.61
CA ARG A 50 -20.22 -17.90 -20.54
C ARG A 50 -21.25 -16.78 -20.34
N ILE A 51 -22.50 -17.10 -20.00
CA ILE A 51 -23.55 -16.08 -19.75
C ILE A 51 -23.29 -15.36 -18.43
N VAL A 52 -22.78 -16.06 -17.42
CA VAL A 52 -22.37 -15.46 -16.15
C VAL A 52 -21.20 -14.51 -16.37
N ALA A 53 -20.18 -14.94 -17.12
CA ALA A 53 -19.04 -14.12 -17.49
C ALA A 53 -19.45 -12.86 -18.28
N GLU A 54 -20.40 -12.97 -19.22
CA GLU A 54 -20.97 -11.81 -19.92
C GLU A 54 -21.67 -10.84 -18.96
N GLY A 55 -22.44 -11.36 -18.00
CA GLY A 55 -23.05 -10.54 -16.96
C GLY A 55 -22.03 -9.84 -16.04
N PHE A 56 -20.91 -10.49 -15.74
CA PHE A 56 -19.80 -9.89 -14.99
C PHE A 56 -19.14 -8.75 -15.74
N GLU A 57 -18.94 -8.87 -17.06
CA GLU A 57 -18.37 -7.79 -17.85
C GLU A 57 -19.28 -6.56 -17.90
N ILE A 58 -20.59 -6.76 -18.10
CA ILE A 58 -21.59 -5.68 -18.06
C ILE A 58 -21.60 -5.01 -16.67
N ALA A 59 -21.55 -5.81 -15.60
CA ALA A 59 -21.51 -5.30 -14.24
C ALA A 59 -20.24 -4.51 -13.94
N LYS A 60 -19.08 -4.97 -14.42
CA LYS A 60 -17.79 -4.28 -14.27
C LYS A 60 -17.81 -2.92 -14.95
N GLU A 61 -18.28 -2.82 -16.18
CA GLU A 61 -18.38 -1.54 -16.89
C GLU A 61 -19.26 -0.57 -16.10
N LYS A 62 -20.42 -1.04 -15.64
CA LYS A 62 -21.30 -0.20 -14.82
C LYS A 62 -20.70 0.17 -13.46
N ALA A 63 -19.97 -0.73 -12.82
CA ALA A 63 -19.29 -0.47 -11.56
C ALA A 63 -18.19 0.59 -11.72
N LEU A 64 -17.45 0.57 -12.83
CA LEU A 64 -16.44 1.59 -13.17
C LEU A 64 -17.08 2.96 -13.45
N GLU A 65 -18.24 3.00 -14.11
CA GLU A 65 -19.01 4.25 -14.27
C GLU A 65 -19.44 4.82 -12.91
N VAL A 66 -19.93 3.98 -12.00
CA VAL A 66 -20.34 4.40 -10.66
C VAL A 66 -19.14 4.89 -9.86
N LEU A 67 -18.00 4.19 -9.94
CA LEU A 67 -16.76 4.61 -9.30
C LEU A 67 -16.33 6.01 -9.78
N GLU A 68 -16.46 6.30 -11.07
CA GLU A 68 -16.14 7.60 -11.65
C GLU A 68 -17.10 8.72 -11.20
N GLN A 69 -18.35 8.39 -10.89
CA GLN A 69 -19.34 9.34 -10.36
C GLN A 69 -19.18 9.59 -8.86
N VAL A 70 -18.74 8.57 -8.12
CA VAL A 70 -18.64 8.58 -6.66
C VAL A 70 -17.32 9.16 -6.17
N LYS A 71 -16.28 9.19 -7.02
CA LYS A 71 -14.98 9.75 -6.64
C LYS A 71 -15.10 11.21 -6.23
N VAL A 72 -14.37 11.56 -5.19
CA VAL A 72 -14.28 12.93 -4.69
C VAL A 72 -12.98 13.53 -5.21
N THR A 73 -13.08 14.44 -6.17
CA THR A 73 -11.96 15.28 -6.58
C THR A 73 -11.75 16.34 -5.53
N LYS A 74 -10.60 16.29 -4.86
CA LYS A 74 -10.19 17.25 -3.83
C LYS A 74 -8.80 17.77 -4.18
N GLU A 75 -8.50 18.99 -3.76
CA GLU A 75 -7.10 19.39 -3.66
C GLU A 75 -6.43 18.48 -2.64
N MET A 76 -5.29 17.89 -3.01
CA MET A 76 -4.54 16.99 -2.12
C MET A 76 -3.81 17.82 -1.06
N ASP A 77 -4.61 18.40 -0.16
CA ASP A 77 -4.16 19.09 1.03
C ASP A 77 -3.52 18.11 2.01
N ARG A 78 -2.73 18.65 2.93
CA ARG A 78 -2.02 17.84 3.92
C ARG A 78 -2.99 17.01 4.77
N GLU A 79 -4.17 17.56 5.06
CA GLU A 79 -5.21 16.90 5.87
C GLU A 79 -5.76 15.64 5.17
N THR A 80 -6.13 15.72 3.90
CA THR A 80 -6.59 14.55 3.14
C THR A 80 -5.50 13.49 3.01
N LEU A 81 -4.23 13.90 2.81
CA LEU A 81 -3.11 12.96 2.74
C LEU A 81 -2.86 12.25 4.07
N VAL A 82 -3.00 12.97 5.19
CA VAL A 82 -2.93 12.41 6.55
C VAL A 82 -4.04 11.38 6.75
N ASP A 83 -5.26 11.68 6.32
CA ASP A 83 -6.40 10.76 6.43
C ASP A 83 -6.20 9.48 5.59
N VAL A 84 -5.72 9.59 4.35
CA VAL A 84 -5.39 8.45 3.48
C VAL A 84 -4.28 7.59 4.09
N ALA A 85 -3.19 8.21 4.53
CA ALA A 85 -2.08 7.51 5.18
C ALA A 85 -2.53 6.80 6.46
N ARG A 86 -3.33 7.48 7.30
CA ARG A 86 -3.90 6.93 8.53
C ARG A 86 -4.80 5.73 8.24
N THR A 87 -5.63 5.81 7.21
CA THR A 87 -6.51 4.70 6.81
C THR A 87 -5.69 3.47 6.43
N SER A 88 -4.65 3.63 5.60
CA SER A 88 -3.78 2.52 5.20
C SER A 88 -3.01 1.93 6.39
N LEU A 89 -2.40 2.77 7.24
CA LEU A 89 -1.57 2.33 8.37
C LEU A 89 -2.38 1.61 9.46
N ARG A 90 -3.60 2.10 9.78
CA ARG A 90 -4.47 1.51 10.82
C ARG A 90 -4.87 0.06 10.55
N THR A 91 -4.79 -0.39 9.29
CA THR A 91 -5.08 -1.79 8.94
C THR A 91 -3.92 -2.74 9.24
N LYS A 92 -2.70 -2.24 9.47
CA LYS A 92 -1.47 -3.05 9.59
C LYS A 92 -0.75 -2.90 10.93
N VAL A 93 -0.92 -1.77 11.60
CA VAL A 93 -0.31 -1.47 12.90
C VAL A 93 -1.35 -0.95 13.89
N HIS A 94 -1.00 -0.99 15.18
CA HIS A 94 -1.85 -0.47 16.24
C HIS A 94 -2.16 1.03 16.01
N SER A 95 -3.38 1.46 16.33
CA SER A 95 -3.90 2.80 16.03
C SER A 95 -3.00 3.94 16.53
N GLU A 96 -2.52 3.84 17.77
CA GLU A 96 -1.61 4.84 18.36
C GLU A 96 -0.30 4.98 17.56
N LEU A 97 0.25 3.86 17.09
CA LEU A 97 1.47 3.86 16.28
C LEU A 97 1.19 4.36 14.87
N ALA A 98 0.02 4.02 14.30
CA ALA A 98 -0.42 4.51 12.99
C ALA A 98 -0.45 6.04 12.99
N ASP A 99 -1.06 6.66 14.01
CA ASP A 99 -1.20 8.12 14.09
C ASP A 99 0.17 8.83 14.14
N ILE A 100 1.18 8.24 14.80
CA ILE A 100 2.55 8.77 14.82
C ILE A 100 3.23 8.62 13.45
N LEU A 101 3.08 7.45 12.83
CA LEU A 101 3.71 7.14 11.53
C LEU A 101 3.08 7.93 10.38
N THR A 102 1.79 8.24 10.45
CA THR A 102 1.05 8.99 9.44
C THR A 102 1.72 10.33 9.13
N GLU A 103 2.06 11.11 10.15
CA GLU A 103 2.69 12.42 9.98
C GLU A 103 4.05 12.28 9.26
N ALA A 104 4.87 11.32 9.70
CA ALA A 104 6.18 11.07 9.12
C ALA A 104 6.10 10.59 7.65
N VAL A 105 5.11 9.76 7.32
CA VAL A 105 4.86 9.26 5.96
C VAL A 105 4.49 10.42 5.03
N VAL A 106 3.56 11.27 5.44
CA VAL A 106 3.11 12.42 4.62
C VAL A 106 4.23 13.43 4.42
N ASP A 107 4.95 13.80 5.49
CA ASP A 107 6.07 14.74 5.40
C ASP A 107 7.18 14.22 4.47
N SER A 108 7.48 12.92 4.53
CA SER A 108 8.47 12.28 3.66
C SER A 108 8.09 12.35 2.18
N VAL A 109 6.82 12.08 1.85
CA VAL A 109 6.33 12.13 0.46
C VAL A 109 6.31 13.58 -0.04
N LEU A 110 5.84 14.52 0.77
CA LEU A 110 5.82 15.94 0.40
C LEU A 110 7.21 16.52 0.17
N THR A 111 8.22 16.05 0.91
CA THR A 111 9.61 16.49 0.76
C THR A 111 10.26 15.96 -0.51
N VAL A 112 9.93 14.72 -0.91
CA VAL A 112 10.46 14.10 -2.13
C VAL A 112 9.71 14.57 -3.39
N ARG A 113 8.47 15.06 -3.22
CA ARG A 113 7.62 15.51 -4.32
C ARG A 113 8.26 16.67 -5.09
N LYS A 114 8.29 16.53 -6.41
CA LYS A 114 8.57 17.63 -7.35
C LYS A 114 7.27 17.96 -8.11
N PRO A 115 7.03 19.24 -8.45
CA PRO A 115 5.77 19.64 -9.09
C PRO A 115 5.53 19.00 -10.47
N ASP A 116 6.59 18.65 -11.22
CA ASP A 116 6.48 18.19 -12.61
C ASP A 116 7.02 16.75 -12.85
N GLU A 117 7.39 16.01 -11.80
CA GLU A 117 7.90 14.65 -11.92
C GLU A 117 7.05 13.66 -11.09
N PRO A 118 6.91 12.40 -11.54
CA PRO A 118 6.25 11.36 -10.74
C PRO A 118 7.01 11.12 -9.44
N ILE A 119 6.28 10.76 -8.38
CA ILE A 119 6.87 10.59 -7.06
C ILE A 119 7.71 9.31 -7.06
N ASP A 120 9.01 9.44 -6.83
CA ASP A 120 9.91 8.30 -6.69
C ASP A 120 10.09 7.90 -5.22
N LEU A 121 9.45 6.79 -4.83
CA LEU A 121 9.55 6.24 -3.49
C LEU A 121 10.96 5.70 -3.16
N HIS A 122 11.83 5.47 -4.14
CA HIS A 122 13.21 5.01 -3.88
C HIS A 122 14.06 6.07 -3.16
N MET A 123 13.64 7.34 -3.25
CA MET A 123 14.26 8.45 -2.53
C MET A 123 14.01 8.41 -1.02
N ILE A 124 12.99 7.67 -0.58
CA ILE A 124 12.62 7.48 0.82
C ILE A 124 13.30 6.20 1.31
N GLU A 125 14.35 6.36 2.12
CA GLU A 125 15.02 5.24 2.75
C GLU A 125 14.29 4.83 4.03
N ILE A 126 14.06 3.53 4.21
CA ILE A 126 13.50 3.01 5.46
C ILE A 126 14.61 2.24 6.19
N MET A 127 15.09 2.81 7.29
CA MET A 127 16.06 2.18 8.17
C MET A 127 15.38 1.64 9.41
N GLU A 128 15.89 0.51 9.91
CA GLU A 128 15.35 -0.18 11.07
C GLU A 128 16.44 -0.24 12.16
N MET A 129 16.10 0.22 13.35
CA MET A 129 16.97 0.21 14.54
C MET A 129 16.31 -0.56 15.67
N LYS A 130 17.03 -1.53 16.22
CA LYS A 130 16.55 -2.26 17.40
C LYS A 130 16.69 -1.38 18.65
N HIS A 131 15.60 -1.13 19.34
CA HIS A 131 15.59 -0.37 20.58
C HIS A 131 14.62 -0.98 21.60
N LYS A 132 14.93 -0.89 22.89
CA LYS A 132 14.26 -1.69 23.94
C LYS A 132 12.79 -1.34 24.20
N SER A 133 12.26 -0.24 23.68
CA SER A 133 10.88 0.24 23.89
C SER A 133 10.16 0.48 22.55
N GLU A 134 8.88 0.06 22.47
CA GLU A 134 7.99 0.30 21.32
C GLU A 134 7.58 1.78 21.19
N THR A 135 7.62 2.52 22.29
CA THR A 135 7.10 3.89 22.42
C THR A 135 8.15 5.00 22.28
N ASP A 136 9.46 4.71 22.25
CA ASP A 136 10.53 5.73 22.09
C ASP A 136 10.80 6.19 20.65
N THR A 137 9.86 5.96 19.74
CA THR A 137 9.76 6.80 18.53
C THR A 137 9.35 8.23 18.89
N THR A 138 8.78 8.46 20.08
CA THR A 138 8.17 9.74 20.49
C THR A 138 9.14 10.79 21.07
N HIS A 139 10.28 10.40 21.67
CA HIS A 139 11.04 11.36 22.49
C HIS A 139 12.07 12.25 21.77
N ARG A 140 12.22 12.15 20.44
CA ARG A 140 12.97 13.14 19.63
C ARG A 140 12.13 13.86 18.56
N ALA A 141 10.84 13.57 18.45
CA ALA A 141 9.95 14.34 17.57
C ALA A 141 9.44 15.65 18.23
N ARG A 142 9.67 15.85 19.53
CA ARG A 142 9.08 16.98 20.30
C ARG A 142 10.05 18.10 20.71
N THR A 143 11.31 18.08 20.29
CA THR A 143 12.25 19.19 20.62
C THR A 143 12.94 19.84 19.42
N ASP A 144 12.71 19.38 18.19
CA ASP A 144 13.23 20.06 16.99
C ASP A 144 12.10 20.26 15.97
N PRO A 145 11.81 21.51 15.55
CA PRO A 145 10.68 21.82 14.68
C PRO A 145 11.03 21.57 13.20
N PHE A 146 11.48 20.37 12.82
CA PHE A 146 11.59 19.94 11.42
C PHE A 146 11.56 18.40 11.33
N SER A 147 10.36 17.85 11.14
CA SER A 147 10.07 16.44 10.91
C SER A 147 10.35 16.03 9.46
N THR A 148 11.63 15.82 9.16
CA THR A 148 12.14 14.93 8.11
C THR A 148 13.61 14.76 8.43
N LEU A 149 14.04 13.58 8.86
CA LEU A 149 15.47 13.33 9.05
C LEU A 149 16.09 13.20 7.64
N PRO A 150 16.95 14.12 7.20
CA PRO A 150 17.79 13.87 6.04
C PRO A 150 18.77 12.75 6.44
N ALA A 151 18.97 11.79 5.53
CA ALA A 151 20.00 10.76 5.53
C ALA A 151 20.49 10.24 6.91
N VAL A 152 20.00 9.05 7.30
CA VAL A 152 20.65 8.24 8.35
C VAL A 152 21.68 7.30 7.71
N LEU A 153 22.87 7.25 8.29
CA LEU A 153 24.01 6.38 7.97
C LEU A 153 24.14 5.34 9.11
N SER A 154 24.51 4.10 8.80
CA SER A 154 24.94 3.10 9.78
C SER A 154 26.25 2.49 9.31
N PHE A 155 27.29 2.58 10.13
CA PHE A 155 28.55 1.87 9.91
C PHE A 155 28.64 0.72 10.89
N ALA A 156 28.45 -0.51 10.41
CA ALA A 156 29.05 -1.67 11.06
C ALA A 156 30.54 -1.68 10.71
N GLN A 157 31.36 -1.06 11.56
CA GLN A 157 32.81 -1.01 11.39
C GLN A 157 33.39 -2.43 11.48
N GLY A 158 33.83 -2.99 10.35
CA GLY A 158 34.91 -3.96 10.36
C GLY A 158 36.18 -3.22 10.79
N HIS A 159 36.86 -3.72 11.82
CA HIS A 159 38.06 -3.11 12.38
C HIS A 159 39.10 -2.75 11.29
N ALA A 160 39.37 -1.46 11.13
CA ALA A 160 40.58 -0.96 10.50
C ALA A 160 41.22 0.07 11.44
N SER A 161 42.27 -0.38 12.13
CA SER A 161 43.16 0.44 12.94
C SER A 161 43.92 1.45 12.06
N GLY A 162 43.85 2.74 12.37
CA GLY A 162 44.67 3.76 11.70
C GLY A 162 44.42 5.18 12.19
N SER A 163 45.49 5.81 12.67
CA SER A 163 45.66 7.11 13.35
C SER A 163 45.21 8.39 12.61
N GLY A 164 44.93 9.46 13.37
CA GLY A 164 45.40 10.83 13.04
C GLY A 164 44.33 11.92 12.86
N VAL A 165 44.60 13.12 13.37
CA VAL A 165 43.67 14.25 13.63
C VAL A 165 43.55 15.23 12.44
N GLN A 166 42.37 15.89 12.34
CA GLN A 166 42.08 17.18 11.63
C GLN A 166 42.12 17.23 10.08
N SER A 167 41.07 16.73 9.43
CA SER A 167 40.21 17.42 8.45
C SER A 167 39.25 16.36 7.92
N ARG A 168 37.95 16.51 8.17
CA ARG A 168 36.97 15.44 7.89
C ARG A 168 36.65 15.39 6.38
N ARG A 169 37.60 14.89 5.59
CA ARG A 169 37.45 14.43 4.20
C ARG A 169 37.02 12.97 4.23
N TRP A 170 35.93 12.64 3.53
CA TRP A 170 35.40 11.28 3.48
C TRP A 170 35.61 10.65 2.11
N LEU A 171 36.11 9.41 2.14
CA LEU A 171 36.35 8.53 1.00
C LEU A 171 35.30 7.41 1.00
N PRO A 172 34.63 7.10 -0.13
CA PRO A 172 33.85 5.88 -0.25
C PRO A 172 34.78 4.69 -0.53
N ALA A 173 34.95 3.79 0.44
CA ALA A 173 35.75 2.58 0.27
C ALA A 173 34.99 1.51 -0.54
N GLN A 174 35.59 1.02 -1.61
CA GLN A 174 35.05 -0.02 -2.49
C GLN A 174 34.86 -1.35 -1.73
N GLY A 175 33.63 -1.88 -1.72
CA GLY A 175 33.35 -3.25 -1.29
C GLY A 175 32.78 -4.08 -2.44
N HIS A 176 33.51 -5.07 -2.93
CA HIS A 176 32.98 -6.04 -3.91
C HIS A 176 32.25 -7.17 -3.18
N GLY A 177 30.93 -7.24 -3.34
CA GLY A 177 30.03 -8.25 -2.74
C GLY A 177 28.57 -7.75 -2.66
N PRO A 178 27.61 -8.50 -2.09
CA PRO A 178 26.24 -8.02 -1.85
C PRO A 178 26.18 -6.78 -0.92
N LEU A 179 27.24 -6.53 -0.15
CA LEU A 179 27.48 -5.28 0.58
C LEU A 179 27.79 -4.09 -0.36
N GLY A 180 28.41 -4.33 -1.51
CA GLY A 180 28.72 -3.32 -2.53
C GLY A 180 27.49 -2.73 -3.22
N ALA A 181 26.47 -3.55 -3.48
CA ALA A 181 25.21 -3.07 -4.04
C ALA A 181 24.48 -2.12 -3.07
N LYS A 182 24.50 -2.44 -1.77
CA LYS A 182 23.95 -1.55 -0.72
C LYS A 182 24.75 -0.26 -0.62
N LEU A 183 26.07 -0.33 -0.70
CA LEU A 183 26.95 0.84 -0.68
C LEU A 183 26.72 1.74 -1.91
N LEU A 184 26.50 1.16 -3.09
CA LEU A 184 26.25 1.90 -4.33
C LEU A 184 24.95 2.72 -4.26
N VAL A 185 23.85 2.10 -3.81
CA VAL A 185 22.56 2.78 -3.62
C VAL A 185 22.68 3.89 -2.57
N PHE A 186 23.45 3.66 -1.51
CA PHE A 186 23.71 4.65 -0.48
C PHE A 186 24.53 5.84 -1.00
N CYS A 187 25.61 5.59 -1.75
CA CYS A 187 26.40 6.65 -2.37
C CYS A 187 25.54 7.52 -3.30
N LEU A 188 24.62 6.93 -4.06
CA LEU A 188 23.69 7.67 -4.90
C LEU A 188 22.73 8.56 -4.09
N ARG A 189 22.30 8.12 -2.91
CA ARG A 189 21.46 8.95 -2.03
C ARG A 189 22.23 10.12 -1.43
N LEU A 190 23.49 9.91 -1.05
CA LEU A 190 24.35 10.99 -0.56
C LEU A 190 24.61 12.06 -1.61
N THR A 191 24.82 11.67 -2.87
CA THR A 191 24.98 12.66 -3.95
C THR A 191 23.69 13.45 -4.17
N LEU A 192 22.54 12.80 -4.09
CA LEU A 192 21.22 13.44 -4.25
C LEU A 192 20.81 14.33 -3.06
N ALA A 193 21.18 13.95 -1.83
CA ALA A 193 20.85 14.70 -0.63
C ALA A 193 21.81 15.86 -0.36
N CYS A 194 23.13 15.62 -0.48
CA CYS A 194 24.16 16.60 -0.15
C CYS A 194 24.66 17.37 -1.39
N GLY A 195 24.27 16.97 -2.60
CA GLY A 195 24.71 17.61 -3.86
C GLY A 195 26.14 17.27 -4.28
N GLY A 196 26.79 16.29 -3.65
CA GLY A 196 28.14 15.87 -4.00
C GLY A 196 28.19 15.01 -5.27
N ALA A 197 29.38 14.86 -5.86
CA ALA A 197 29.62 13.94 -6.98
C ALA A 197 30.37 12.70 -6.50
N ALA A 198 29.86 11.51 -6.86
CA ALA A 198 30.53 10.25 -6.52
C ALA A 198 31.72 10.03 -7.45
N MET A 199 32.93 9.92 -6.87
CA MET A 199 34.17 9.67 -7.60
C MET A 199 34.65 8.23 -7.42
N ASN A 200 35.14 7.64 -8.50
CA ASN A 200 35.62 6.25 -8.53
C ASN A 200 37.05 6.12 -8.00
N SER A 201 37.88 7.14 -8.24
CA SER A 201 39.27 7.22 -7.77
C SER A 201 39.44 8.39 -6.81
N VAL A 202 40.38 8.23 -5.87
CA VAL A 202 40.76 9.27 -4.90
C VAL A 202 41.47 10.44 -5.58
N GLU A 203 42.14 10.17 -6.70
CA GLU A 203 42.91 11.15 -7.47
C GLU A 203 42.02 12.17 -8.20
N ASP A 204 40.78 11.79 -8.49
CA ASP A 204 39.79 12.64 -9.19
C ASP A 204 39.00 13.55 -8.24
N LEU A 205 39.29 13.50 -6.92
CA LEU A 205 38.54 14.22 -5.91
C LEU A 205 38.91 15.71 -5.88
N THR A 206 38.07 16.55 -6.47
CA THR A 206 38.21 18.01 -6.41
C THR A 206 37.26 18.62 -5.36
N PRO A 207 37.55 19.83 -4.84
CA PRO A 207 36.65 20.53 -3.91
C PRO A 207 35.23 20.72 -4.47
N ASP A 208 35.09 20.81 -5.79
CA ASP A 208 33.81 20.97 -6.49
C ASP A 208 32.93 19.70 -6.42
N CYS A 209 33.51 18.56 -6.06
CA CYS A 209 32.80 17.29 -5.92
C CYS A 209 32.19 17.10 -4.52
N LEU A 210 32.51 17.97 -3.56
CA LEU A 210 32.08 17.83 -2.18
C LEU A 210 30.64 18.32 -1.99
N GLY A 211 29.82 17.51 -1.33
CA GLY A 211 28.46 17.89 -0.93
C GLY A 211 28.42 18.69 0.37
N HIS A 212 27.34 19.43 0.59
CA HIS A 212 27.10 20.20 1.80
C HIS A 212 26.17 19.46 2.76
N ALA A 213 26.54 19.42 4.04
CA ALA A 213 25.70 18.92 5.13
C ALA A 213 25.92 19.80 6.37
N GLY A 214 24.85 20.34 6.92
CA GLY A 214 24.93 21.27 8.05
C GLY A 214 25.26 20.60 9.37
N LEU A 215 24.84 19.35 9.58
CA LEU A 215 25.11 18.61 10.82
C LEU A 215 25.44 17.15 10.52
N VAL A 216 26.62 16.71 10.95
CA VAL A 216 27.02 15.30 10.86
C VAL A 216 27.49 14.82 12.23
N TYR A 217 26.78 13.83 12.80
CA TYR A 217 27.14 13.26 14.10
C TYR A 217 27.02 11.75 14.12
N GLU A 218 27.83 11.09 14.96
CA GLU A 218 27.75 9.65 15.20
C GLU A 218 26.91 9.40 16.46
N TYR A 219 25.98 8.46 16.38
CA TYR A 219 25.11 8.03 17.46
C TYR A 219 25.23 6.52 17.62
N THR A 220 25.70 6.09 18.79
CA THR A 220 25.87 4.68 19.15
C THR A 220 24.59 4.15 19.80
N LEU A 221 24.06 3.06 19.25
CA LEU A 221 22.91 2.33 19.81
C LEU A 221 23.32 0.87 20.04
N GLY A 222 23.54 0.53 21.31
CA GLY A 222 24.08 -0.78 21.67
C GLY A 222 25.50 -0.95 21.14
N GLU A 223 25.71 -1.96 20.29
CA GLU A 223 27.00 -2.27 19.67
C GLU A 223 27.15 -1.63 18.27
N GLU A 224 26.07 -1.07 17.72
CA GLU A 224 26.05 -0.51 16.37
C GLU A 224 26.23 1.02 16.39
N LYS A 225 27.04 1.51 15.46
CA LYS A 225 27.32 2.93 15.27
C LYS A 225 26.53 3.44 14.07
N TYR A 226 25.66 4.39 14.34
CA TYR A 226 24.92 5.12 13.33
C TYR A 226 25.56 6.49 13.13
N THR A 227 25.57 7.02 11.93
CA THR A 227 25.96 8.40 11.66
C THR A 227 24.74 9.09 11.08
N PHE A 228 24.49 10.33 11.44
CA PHE A 228 23.33 11.09 10.99
C PHE A 228 23.86 12.26 10.18
N ILE A 229 23.31 12.48 8.99
CA ILE A 229 23.69 13.55 8.08
C ILE A 229 22.46 14.41 7.86
N GLU A 230 22.34 15.45 8.67
CA GLU A 230 21.17 16.32 8.72
C GLU A 230 21.49 17.72 8.17
N LYS A 231 20.43 18.51 7.91
CA LYS A 231 20.50 19.89 7.40
C LYS A 231 21.24 20.00 6.06
N CYS A 232 20.85 19.18 5.08
CA CYS A 232 21.31 19.33 3.71
C CYS A 232 20.50 20.43 2.99
N ASP A 233 21.12 21.14 2.05
CA ASP A 233 20.50 22.30 1.39
C ASP A 233 19.31 21.92 0.48
N ASN A 234 19.33 20.72 -0.11
CA ASN A 234 18.27 20.23 -0.97
C ASN A 234 18.02 18.74 -0.74
N PRO A 235 17.28 18.35 0.31
CA PRO A 235 17.09 16.95 0.67
C PRO A 235 16.11 16.28 -0.29
N ARG A 236 16.60 15.89 -1.47
CA ARG A 236 15.84 15.07 -2.43
C ARG A 236 15.76 13.59 -2.03
N SER A 237 16.44 13.22 -0.96
CA SER A 237 16.37 11.89 -0.34
C SER A 237 16.19 12.06 1.17
N VAL A 238 15.23 11.33 1.71
CA VAL A 238 14.86 11.37 3.13
C VAL A 238 15.00 9.98 3.73
N THR A 239 15.21 9.90 5.04
CA THR A 239 15.30 8.61 5.73
C THR A 239 14.27 8.53 6.85
N LEU A 240 13.36 7.56 6.72
CA LEU A 240 12.45 7.14 7.77
C LEU A 240 13.15 6.12 8.66
N LEU A 241 13.45 6.55 9.88
CA LEU A 241 14.05 5.70 10.89
C LEU A 241 12.97 5.05 11.76
N ILE A 242 12.82 3.74 11.64
CA ILE A 242 11.90 2.93 12.43
C ILE A 242 12.65 2.34 13.62
N ARG A 243 12.12 2.53 14.82
CA ARG A 243 12.63 1.93 16.06
C ARG A 243 11.64 0.90 16.58
N GLY A 244 12.14 -0.22 17.09
CA GLY A 244 11.30 -1.26 17.66
C GLY A 244 12.09 -2.33 18.40
N PRO A 245 11.45 -3.09 19.31
CA PRO A 245 12.11 -4.07 20.18
C PRO A 245 12.53 -5.32 19.42
N ASN A 246 11.67 -5.77 18.50
CA ASN A 246 11.79 -7.06 17.85
C ASN A 246 11.88 -6.88 16.33
N LYS A 247 12.68 -7.74 15.69
CA LYS A 247 12.82 -7.74 14.23
C LYS A 247 11.48 -7.98 13.52
N HIS A 248 10.62 -8.84 14.06
CA HIS A 248 9.30 -9.11 13.49
C HIS A 248 8.41 -7.86 13.49
N THR A 249 8.35 -7.13 14.61
CA THR A 249 7.64 -5.86 14.73
C THR A 249 8.20 -4.81 13.76
N LEU A 250 9.53 -4.72 13.65
CA LEU A 250 10.20 -3.81 12.71
C LEU A 250 9.83 -4.13 11.25
N THR A 251 9.83 -5.40 10.85
CA THR A 251 9.42 -5.80 9.49
C THR A 251 7.97 -5.43 9.22
N GLN A 252 7.06 -5.68 10.17
CA GLN A 252 5.65 -5.32 10.02
C GLN A 252 5.44 -3.81 9.88
N ILE A 253 6.12 -3.00 10.70
CA ILE A 253 6.05 -1.54 10.61
C ILE A 253 6.66 -1.06 9.29
N LYS A 254 7.77 -1.64 8.86
CA LYS A 254 8.44 -1.30 7.59
C LYS A 254 7.51 -1.55 6.39
N ASP A 255 6.82 -2.69 6.37
CA ASP A 255 5.87 -2.99 5.31
C ASP A 255 4.66 -2.06 5.38
N ALA A 256 4.13 -1.78 6.57
CA ALA A 256 3.05 -0.80 6.76
C ALA A 256 3.43 0.61 6.28
N VAL A 257 4.65 1.08 6.57
CA VAL A 257 5.18 2.37 6.11
C VAL A 257 5.31 2.39 4.59
N ARG A 258 5.79 1.31 3.96
CA ARG A 258 5.87 1.23 2.49
C ARG A 258 4.50 1.37 1.84
N ASP A 259 3.50 0.73 2.42
CA ASP A 259 2.15 0.77 1.87
C ASP A 259 1.48 2.13 2.13
N GLY A 260 1.71 2.74 3.29
CA GLY A 260 1.30 4.12 3.56
C GLY A 260 1.94 5.12 2.59
N LEU A 261 3.24 5.00 2.30
CA LEU A 261 3.93 5.82 1.32
C LEU A 261 3.34 5.65 -0.10
N ARG A 262 3.02 4.41 -0.49
CA ARG A 262 2.35 4.11 -1.76
C ARG A 262 0.94 4.69 -1.82
N ALA A 263 0.15 4.58 -0.76
CA ALA A 263 -1.20 5.13 -0.68
C ALA A 263 -1.21 6.66 -0.84
N VAL A 264 -0.29 7.36 -0.16
CA VAL A 264 -0.12 8.82 -0.29
C VAL A 264 0.34 9.19 -1.70
N LYS A 265 1.31 8.47 -2.26
CA LYS A 265 1.75 8.67 -3.64
C LYS A 265 0.59 8.56 -4.62
N ASN A 266 -0.18 7.48 -4.52
CA ASN A 266 -1.32 7.21 -5.39
C ASN A 266 -2.39 8.32 -5.27
N ALA A 267 -2.61 8.83 -4.06
CA ALA A 267 -3.58 9.92 -3.84
C ALA A 267 -3.15 11.21 -4.54
N ILE A 268 -1.86 11.54 -4.46
CA ILE A 268 -1.29 12.73 -5.12
C ILE A 268 -1.35 12.60 -6.64
N GLU A 269 -1.00 11.43 -7.19
CA GLU A 269 -0.99 11.19 -8.63
C GLU A 269 -2.40 11.12 -9.24
N ASP A 270 -3.35 10.51 -8.53
CA ASP A 270 -4.75 10.37 -9.00
C ASP A 270 -5.55 11.68 -8.85
N GLY A 271 -5.22 12.54 -7.87
CA GLY A 271 -5.97 13.76 -7.56
C GLY A 271 -7.42 13.54 -7.12
N CYS A 272 -7.77 12.31 -6.78
CA CYS A 272 -9.10 11.93 -6.33
C CYS A 272 -9.03 10.80 -5.30
N VAL A 273 -10.00 10.81 -4.38
CA VAL A 273 -10.15 9.82 -3.32
C VAL A 273 -11.57 9.30 -3.30
N VAL A 274 -11.75 8.10 -2.75
CA VAL A 274 -13.06 7.43 -2.69
C VAL A 274 -13.35 7.05 -1.24
N PRO A 275 -14.59 7.17 -0.75
CA PRO A 275 -14.90 6.76 0.61
C PRO A 275 -14.65 5.26 0.83
N GLY A 276 -13.91 4.94 1.89
CA GLY A 276 -13.53 3.57 2.24
C GLY A 276 -14.57 2.83 3.09
N ALA A 277 -14.10 1.94 3.97
CA ALA A 277 -14.92 1.19 4.93
C ALA A 277 -16.11 0.39 4.33
N GLY A 278 -16.02 -0.02 3.06
CA GLY A 278 -17.10 -0.74 2.39
C GLY A 278 -18.20 0.15 1.79
N ALA A 279 -18.09 1.48 1.92
CA ALA A 279 -19.11 2.42 1.44
C ALA A 279 -19.28 2.39 -0.08
N LEU A 280 -18.15 2.34 -0.81
CA LEU A 280 -18.15 2.20 -2.26
C LEU A 280 -18.82 0.89 -2.69
N GLU A 281 -18.46 -0.22 -2.04
CA GLU A 281 -18.95 -1.55 -2.39
C GLU A 281 -20.48 -1.65 -2.23
N VAL A 282 -21.03 -1.06 -1.16
CA VAL A 282 -22.49 -0.95 -0.94
C VAL A 282 -23.15 -0.06 -2.00
N ALA A 283 -22.54 1.09 -2.32
CA ALA A 283 -23.07 2.00 -3.33
C ALA A 283 -23.10 1.36 -4.73
N VAL A 284 -22.02 0.66 -5.11
CA VAL A 284 -21.93 -0.06 -6.39
C VAL A 284 -22.93 -1.21 -6.44
N ALA A 285 -23.05 -2.00 -5.38
CA ALA A 285 -24.04 -3.09 -5.32
C ALA A 285 -25.47 -2.56 -5.54
N ASN A 286 -25.84 -1.48 -4.86
CA ASN A 286 -27.15 -0.84 -5.03
C ASN A 286 -27.37 -0.29 -6.44
N ALA A 287 -26.35 0.31 -7.05
CA ALA A 287 -26.41 0.80 -8.42
C ALA A 287 -26.57 -0.34 -9.44
N LEU A 288 -25.88 -1.48 -9.22
CA LEU A 288 -25.99 -2.66 -10.07
C LEU A 288 -27.37 -3.33 -9.95
N VAL A 289 -27.93 -3.42 -8.75
CA VAL A 289 -29.31 -3.91 -8.54
C VAL A 289 -30.33 -3.04 -9.28
N LYS A 290 -30.15 -1.71 -9.28
CA LYS A 290 -30.97 -0.77 -10.08
C LYS A 290 -30.74 -0.91 -11.59
N HIS A 291 -29.53 -1.29 -12.01
CA HIS A 291 -29.19 -1.49 -13.42
C HIS A 291 -29.64 -2.83 -13.98
N LYS A 292 -29.74 -3.87 -13.15
CA LYS A 292 -30.19 -5.23 -13.50
C LYS A 292 -31.38 -5.29 -14.47
N PRO A 293 -32.52 -4.59 -14.25
CA PRO A 293 -33.67 -4.66 -15.16
C PRO A 293 -33.40 -4.09 -16.56
N ASN A 294 -32.36 -3.27 -16.74
CA ASN A 294 -31.98 -2.73 -18.05
C ASN A 294 -31.20 -3.74 -18.90
N VAL A 295 -30.61 -4.77 -18.26
CA VAL A 295 -29.81 -5.79 -18.93
C VAL A 295 -30.74 -6.88 -19.48
N LYS A 296 -30.64 -7.14 -20.78
CA LYS A 296 -31.53 -8.10 -21.46
C LYS A 296 -31.08 -9.54 -21.24
N GLY A 297 -32.05 -10.43 -21.10
CA GLY A 297 -31.83 -11.88 -21.12
C GLY A 297 -31.26 -12.43 -19.81
N ARG A 298 -30.57 -13.58 -19.91
CA ARG A 298 -30.08 -14.31 -18.73
C ARG A 298 -28.82 -13.67 -18.09
N ALA A 299 -28.14 -12.76 -18.80
CA ALA A 299 -26.99 -12.03 -18.28
C ALA A 299 -27.32 -11.17 -17.04
N GLN A 300 -28.60 -10.81 -16.84
CA GLN A 300 -29.06 -10.12 -15.63
C GLN A 300 -28.74 -10.88 -14.33
N LEU A 301 -28.64 -12.22 -14.40
CA LEU A 301 -28.28 -13.06 -13.25
C LEU A 301 -26.80 -12.90 -12.91
N GLY A 302 -25.92 -12.79 -13.91
CA GLY A 302 -24.51 -12.48 -13.69
C GLY A 302 -24.32 -11.10 -13.06
N VAL A 303 -25.10 -10.10 -13.46
CA VAL A 303 -25.06 -8.76 -12.83
C VAL A 303 -25.50 -8.81 -11.37
N GLN A 304 -26.52 -9.61 -11.04
CA GLN A 304 -26.95 -9.84 -9.66
C GLN A 304 -25.85 -10.52 -8.84
N ALA A 305 -25.26 -11.61 -9.35
CA ALA A 305 -24.14 -12.30 -8.69
C ALA A 305 -22.98 -11.33 -8.40
N PHE A 306 -22.66 -10.45 -9.35
CA PHE A 306 -21.60 -9.46 -9.17
C PHE A 306 -21.94 -8.46 -8.06
N ALA A 307 -23.17 -7.95 -8.02
CA ALA A 307 -23.63 -7.04 -6.98
C ALA A 307 -23.56 -7.68 -5.58
N ASP A 308 -24.02 -8.92 -5.45
CA ASP A 308 -24.02 -9.66 -4.19
C ASP A 308 -22.60 -10.02 -3.73
N ALA A 309 -21.70 -10.28 -4.67
CA ALA A 309 -20.30 -10.58 -4.39
C ALA A 309 -19.54 -9.37 -3.81
N LEU A 310 -19.82 -8.15 -4.27
CA LEU A 310 -19.16 -6.94 -3.73
C LEU A 310 -19.46 -6.72 -2.24
N LEU A 311 -20.62 -7.17 -1.76
CA LEU A 311 -21.01 -7.07 -0.36
C LEU A 311 -20.18 -7.98 0.57
N ILE A 312 -19.26 -8.79 0.05
CA ILE A 312 -18.34 -9.58 0.89
C ILE A 312 -17.42 -8.70 1.73
N ILE A 313 -17.00 -7.54 1.21
CA ILE A 313 -16.08 -6.64 1.91
C ILE A 313 -16.69 -6.12 3.22
N PRO A 314 -17.87 -5.45 3.23
CA PRO A 314 -18.49 -5.02 4.47
C PRO A 314 -18.86 -6.19 5.41
N LYS A 315 -19.24 -7.36 4.87
CA LYS A 315 -19.48 -8.56 5.69
C LYS A 315 -18.22 -9.01 6.44
N VAL A 316 -17.08 -9.09 5.75
CA VAL A 316 -15.81 -9.51 6.36
C VAL A 316 -15.29 -8.46 7.35
N LEU A 317 -15.48 -7.17 7.06
CA LEU A 317 -15.14 -6.10 8.00
C LEU A 317 -15.92 -6.21 9.32
N ALA A 318 -17.24 -6.41 9.24
CA ALA A 318 -18.09 -6.62 10.42
C ALA A 318 -17.69 -7.90 11.18
N GLN A 319 -17.49 -9.00 10.45
CA GLN A 319 -17.11 -10.29 11.02
C GLN A 319 -15.74 -10.23 11.74
N ASN A 320 -14.73 -9.59 11.15
CA ASN A 320 -13.41 -9.43 11.76
C ASN A 320 -13.44 -8.54 12.99
N SER A 321 -14.44 -7.66 13.09
CA SER A 321 -14.66 -6.77 14.23
C SER A 321 -15.51 -7.44 15.33
N GLY A 322 -15.97 -8.67 15.12
CA GLY A 322 -16.78 -9.43 16.08
C GLY A 322 -18.27 -9.10 16.07
N TYR A 323 -18.74 -8.35 15.07
CA TYR A 323 -20.16 -8.02 14.90
C TYR A 323 -20.87 -9.03 13.99
N ASP A 324 -22.21 -9.06 14.07
CA ASP A 324 -23.01 -9.89 13.18
C ASP A 324 -22.94 -9.33 11.74
N PRO A 325 -22.43 -10.09 10.77
CA PRO A 325 -22.22 -9.60 9.41
C PRO A 325 -23.53 -9.38 8.63
N GLN A 326 -24.61 -10.07 8.99
CA GLN A 326 -25.92 -9.89 8.33
C GLN A 326 -26.64 -8.68 8.89
N GLU A 327 -26.69 -8.55 10.22
CA GLU A 327 -27.35 -7.41 10.88
C GLU A 327 -26.68 -6.09 10.47
N THR A 328 -25.36 -6.04 10.57
CA THR A 328 -24.57 -4.84 10.21
C THR A 328 -24.78 -4.45 8.74
N LEU A 329 -24.80 -5.44 7.84
CA LEU A 329 -25.01 -5.19 6.43
C LEU A 329 -26.39 -4.61 6.14
N VAL A 330 -27.44 -5.13 6.77
CA VAL A 330 -28.81 -4.62 6.60
C VAL A 330 -28.92 -3.18 7.09
N LYS A 331 -28.30 -2.85 8.24
CA LYS A 331 -28.25 -1.47 8.75
C LYS A 331 -27.57 -0.52 7.76
N VAL A 332 -26.38 -0.88 7.28
CA VAL A 332 -25.61 -0.06 6.32
C VAL A 332 -26.36 0.11 5.00
N GLN A 333 -26.98 -0.94 4.47
CA GLN A 333 -27.77 -0.86 3.24
C GLN A 333 -29.00 0.02 3.40
N THR A 334 -29.69 -0.08 4.53
CA THR A 334 -30.87 0.74 4.83
C THR A 334 -30.49 2.21 4.95
N GLU A 335 -29.46 2.53 5.73
CA GLU A 335 -29.00 3.91 5.90
C GLU A 335 -28.49 4.50 4.58
N HIS A 336 -27.74 3.75 3.78
CA HIS A 336 -27.30 4.21 2.46
C HIS A 336 -28.49 4.48 1.52
N ALA A 337 -29.52 3.64 1.56
CA ALA A 337 -30.72 3.81 0.75
C ALA A 337 -31.57 5.02 1.17
N GLU A 338 -31.64 5.32 2.47
CA GLU A 338 -32.41 6.45 3.03
C GLU A 338 -31.67 7.79 2.91
N SER A 339 -30.39 7.81 3.29
CA SER A 339 -29.58 9.04 3.30
C SER A 339 -29.05 9.42 1.91
N GLY A 340 -28.89 8.43 1.03
CA GLY A 340 -28.16 8.59 -0.24
C GLY A 340 -26.67 8.92 -0.06
N GLN A 341 -26.16 8.92 1.18
CA GLN A 341 -24.77 9.22 1.51
C GLN A 341 -23.93 7.94 1.44
N LEU A 342 -22.63 8.11 1.26
CA LEU A 342 -21.67 7.00 1.15
C LEU A 342 -21.35 6.48 2.55
N THR A 343 -22.24 5.62 3.04
CA THR A 343 -22.18 4.99 4.36
C THR A 343 -21.41 3.67 4.32
N GLY A 344 -20.42 3.52 5.20
CA GLY A 344 -19.64 2.32 5.41
C GLY A 344 -19.86 1.71 6.80
N VAL A 345 -19.04 0.74 7.16
CA VAL A 345 -19.08 0.04 8.47
C VAL A 345 -18.06 0.66 9.42
N ASP A 346 -18.49 1.09 10.62
CA ASP A 346 -17.55 1.41 11.69
C ASP A 346 -17.06 0.14 12.38
N LEU A 347 -15.75 -0.08 12.40
CA LEU A 347 -15.13 -1.24 13.03
C LEU A 347 -15.19 -1.19 14.57
N ASN A 348 -15.38 0.00 15.16
CA ASN A 348 -15.42 0.14 16.62
C ASN A 348 -16.81 -0.09 17.18
N THR A 349 -17.86 0.31 16.46
CA THR A 349 -19.25 0.26 16.95
C THR A 349 -20.10 -0.79 16.24
N GLY A 350 -19.71 -1.22 15.04
CA GLY A 350 -20.51 -2.11 14.20
C GLY A 350 -21.74 -1.42 13.60
N GLU A 351 -21.84 -0.10 13.73
CA GLU A 351 -22.95 0.69 13.21
C GLU A 351 -22.56 1.38 11.88
N PRO A 352 -23.55 1.72 11.05
CA PRO A 352 -23.33 2.50 9.85
C PRO A 352 -22.72 3.88 10.15
N MET A 353 -21.76 4.28 9.33
CA MET A 353 -21.07 5.57 9.46
C MET A 353 -20.80 6.20 8.09
N VAL A 354 -20.85 7.53 8.01
CA VAL A 354 -20.45 8.25 6.79
C VAL A 354 -18.93 8.26 6.69
N ALA A 355 -18.37 7.44 5.81
CA ALA A 355 -16.92 7.23 5.70
C ALA A 355 -16.15 8.54 5.40
N ALA A 356 -16.74 9.41 4.57
CA ALA A 356 -16.17 10.71 4.24
C ALA A 356 -16.06 11.65 5.45
N ALA A 357 -17.01 11.59 6.39
CA ALA A 357 -17.02 12.44 7.58
C ALA A 357 -16.03 11.95 8.65
N ALA A 358 -15.71 10.66 8.65
CA ALA A 358 -14.74 10.07 9.56
C ALA A 358 -13.30 10.07 9.02
N GLY A 359 -13.07 10.66 7.85
CA GLY A 359 -11.74 10.71 7.23
C GLY A 359 -11.24 9.33 6.74
N ILE A 360 -12.15 8.40 6.44
CA ILE A 360 -11.78 7.08 5.93
C ILE A 360 -11.82 7.11 4.40
N TRP A 361 -10.65 7.22 3.80
CA TRP A 361 -10.47 7.39 2.35
C TRP A 361 -9.58 6.30 1.77
N ASP A 362 -10.02 5.75 0.64
CA ASP A 362 -9.27 4.83 -0.20
C ASP A 362 -8.85 5.52 -1.51
N ASN A 363 -7.78 5.02 -2.15
CA ASN A 363 -7.35 5.50 -3.45
C ASN A 363 -8.26 5.00 -4.59
N TYR A 364 -8.49 5.86 -5.58
CA TYR A 364 -9.27 5.52 -6.76
C TYR A 364 -8.61 4.40 -7.57
N ASN A 365 -7.29 4.47 -7.79
CA ASN A 365 -6.57 3.44 -8.56
C ASN A 365 -6.69 2.03 -7.96
N VAL A 366 -6.66 1.88 -6.63
CA VAL A 366 -6.80 0.60 -5.91
C VAL A 366 -8.14 -0.02 -6.27
N LYS A 367 -9.25 0.72 -6.13
CA LYS A 367 -10.61 0.23 -6.41
C LYS A 367 -10.83 -0.05 -7.89
N LYS A 368 -10.34 0.82 -8.77
CA LYS A 368 -10.42 0.64 -10.23
C LYS A 368 -9.71 -0.64 -10.67
N GLN A 369 -8.47 -0.84 -10.22
CA GLN A 369 -7.69 -2.02 -10.56
C GLN A 369 -8.28 -3.30 -9.96
N LEU A 370 -8.82 -3.21 -8.74
CA LEU A 370 -9.52 -4.31 -8.09
C LEU A 370 -10.73 -4.76 -8.92
N LEU A 371 -11.64 -3.86 -9.31
CA LEU A 371 -12.81 -4.22 -10.13
C LEU A 371 -12.40 -4.82 -11.48
N HIS A 372 -11.36 -4.26 -12.11
CA HIS A 372 -10.86 -4.77 -13.39
C HIS A 372 -10.25 -6.17 -13.27
N SER A 373 -9.29 -6.35 -12.35
CA SER A 373 -8.55 -7.59 -12.18
C SER A 373 -9.43 -8.73 -11.65
N CYS A 374 -10.31 -8.47 -10.68
CA CYS A 374 -11.24 -9.47 -10.18
C CYS A 374 -12.13 -10.03 -11.29
N THR A 375 -12.68 -9.15 -12.14
CA THR A 375 -13.60 -9.55 -13.21
C THR A 375 -12.90 -10.41 -14.25
N VAL A 376 -11.75 -9.97 -14.76
CA VAL A 376 -10.99 -10.70 -15.78
C VAL A 376 -10.62 -12.11 -15.29
N ILE A 377 -10.20 -12.21 -14.03
CA ILE A 377 -9.75 -13.48 -13.46
C ILE A 377 -10.91 -14.40 -13.14
N ALA A 378 -12.00 -13.89 -12.57
CA ALA A 378 -13.21 -14.67 -12.32
C ALA A 378 -13.76 -15.22 -13.65
N SER A 379 -13.86 -14.40 -14.68
CA SER A 379 -14.27 -14.82 -16.03
C SER A 379 -13.33 -15.88 -16.61
N ASN A 380 -12.01 -15.70 -16.49
CA ASN A 380 -11.04 -16.68 -16.95
C ASN A 380 -11.20 -18.03 -16.24
N ILE A 381 -11.38 -18.03 -14.91
CA ILE A 381 -11.56 -19.27 -14.13
C ILE A 381 -12.86 -19.97 -14.50
N LEU A 382 -13.96 -19.23 -14.70
CA LEU A 382 -15.26 -19.79 -15.08
C LEU A 382 -15.27 -20.45 -16.46
N LEU A 383 -14.37 -20.05 -17.36
CA LEU A 383 -14.28 -20.58 -18.71
C LEU A 383 -13.32 -21.78 -18.82
N VAL A 384 -12.63 -22.16 -17.74
CA VAL A 384 -11.78 -23.37 -17.72
C VAL A 384 -12.65 -24.59 -17.48
N ASP A 385 -12.72 -25.47 -18.48
CA ASP A 385 -13.44 -26.74 -18.40
C ASP A 385 -12.54 -27.88 -17.88
N GLU A 386 -11.32 -28.00 -18.43
CA GLU A 386 -10.37 -29.06 -18.07
C GLU A 386 -8.97 -28.52 -17.76
N ILE A 387 -8.34 -29.06 -16.70
CA ILE A 387 -6.93 -28.81 -16.37
C ILE A 387 -6.12 -30.07 -16.64
N MET A 388 -5.43 -30.09 -17.79
CA MET A 388 -4.55 -31.19 -18.18
C MET A 388 -3.14 -30.96 -17.61
N ARG A 389 -2.73 -31.77 -16.64
CA ARG A 389 -1.37 -31.74 -16.11
C ARG A 389 -0.45 -32.64 -16.96
N ALA A 390 0.31 -32.04 -17.87
CA ALA A 390 1.37 -32.75 -18.58
C ALA A 390 2.62 -32.90 -17.70
N GLY A 391 3.11 -34.13 -17.55
CA GLY A 391 4.37 -34.44 -16.90
C GLY A 391 4.87 -35.81 -17.36
N MET A 392 6.19 -35.95 -17.59
CA MET A 392 6.78 -37.26 -17.84
C MET A 392 6.50 -38.14 -16.64
N SER A 393 5.72 -39.21 -16.85
CA SER A 393 5.73 -40.34 -15.95
C SER A 393 7.18 -40.75 -15.78
N SER A 394 7.73 -40.59 -14.58
CA SER A 394 9.01 -41.16 -14.23
C SER A 394 8.87 -42.67 -14.35
N LEU A 395 9.12 -43.20 -15.54
CA LEU A 395 9.50 -44.59 -15.79
C LEU A 395 10.83 -44.80 -15.06
N LYS A 396 10.75 -45.00 -13.75
CA LYS A 396 11.76 -45.75 -13.01
C LYS A 396 11.32 -47.20 -13.11
N GLY A 397 11.91 -47.90 -14.07
CA GLY A 397 11.99 -49.35 -14.08
C GLY A 397 12.96 -49.88 -13.03
#